data_AF-A0A9D7M435-F1
#
_entry.id   AF-A0A9D7M435-F1
#
_cell.length_a   1.000
_cell.length_b   1.000
_cell.length_c   1.000
_cell.angle_alpha   90.00
_cell.angle_beta   90.00
_cell.angle_gamma   90.00
#
_symmetry.space_group_name_H-M   'P 1'
#
loop_
_entity.id
_entity.type
_entity.pdbx_description
1 polymer ?
#
loop_
_entity_poly.entity_id
_entity_poly.type
_entity_poly.pdbx_seq_one_letter_code
_entity_poly.pdbx_strand_id
1 'polypeptide(L)'
;MHACWDNANIDYLKSIMPDGKLTDAIVYESAKKGSRLNVTIDETLKGKEMTMPAGLSFTDKDGTTRSEIRIKWWEDPTRSNYKDISVIPLEELPTSPIDTNLLPSTNYYSETEKFVFFGHYWLKGNPALYRNNICCLDYSVAKQGYLAAYRLDDEKSLSDGKLVWV
;
A
#
# COMPACT_ATOMS: atom_id res chain seq x y z
N MET A 1 -0.92 -0.10 10.72
CA MET A 1 -0.80 1.14 9.90
C MET A 1 -1.98 1.16 8.93
N HIS A 2 -2.45 2.32 8.43
CA HIS A 2 -3.66 2.35 7.57
C HIS A 2 -3.47 1.75 6.16
N ALA A 3 -2.59 2.30 5.30
CA ALA A 3 -2.41 1.85 3.90
C ALA A 3 -0.96 1.52 3.49
N CYS A 4 0.02 2.42 3.67
CA CYS A 4 1.44 2.16 3.38
C CYS A 4 2.39 2.56 4.53
N TRP A 5 3.37 1.69 4.81
CA TRP A 5 4.51 2.03 5.63
C TRP A 5 5.72 2.27 4.72
N ASP A 6 6.22 3.50 4.74
CA ASP A 6 7.47 3.88 4.08
C ASP A 6 8.35 4.62 5.09
N ASN A 7 9.58 4.15 5.30
CA ASN A 7 10.46 4.69 6.35
C ASN A 7 10.73 6.19 6.17
N ALA A 8 10.93 6.66 4.94
CA ALA A 8 11.17 8.09 4.68
C ALA A 8 9.94 8.95 4.95
N ASN A 9 8.74 8.42 4.70
CA ASN A 9 7.48 9.08 5.06
C ASN A 9 7.28 9.10 6.58
N ILE A 10 7.48 7.98 7.26
CA ILE A 10 7.31 7.90 8.72
C ILE A 10 8.31 8.81 9.44
N ASP A 11 9.58 8.85 9.02
CA ASP A 11 10.59 9.72 9.61
C ASP A 11 10.28 11.20 9.35
N TYR A 12 9.81 11.54 8.15
CA TYR A 12 9.34 12.89 7.85
C TYR A 12 8.17 13.30 8.75
N LEU A 13 7.14 12.46 8.89
CA LEU A 13 5.99 12.73 9.76
C LEU A 13 6.41 12.92 11.22
N LYS A 14 7.32 12.09 11.75
CA LYS A 14 7.84 12.23 13.11
C LYS A 14 8.58 13.57 13.33
N SER A 15 9.29 14.05 12.31
CA SER A 15 10.03 15.32 12.39
C SER A 15 9.11 16.54 12.47
N ILE A 16 7.94 16.50 11.82
CA ILE A 16 7.00 17.62 11.78
C ILE A 16 5.86 17.49 12.82
N MET A 17 5.62 16.28 13.34
CA MET A 17 4.65 15.97 14.39
C MET A 17 5.35 15.23 15.55
N PRO A 18 6.22 15.91 16.32
CA PRO A 18 7.00 15.27 17.37
C PRO A 18 6.14 14.71 18.50
N ASP A 19 4.93 15.23 18.71
CA ASP A 19 3.95 14.74 19.68
C ASP A 19 2.89 13.80 19.06
N GLY A 20 3.03 13.49 17.77
CA GLY A 20 2.14 12.62 17.03
C GLY A 20 0.75 13.21 16.75
N LYS A 21 0.58 14.53 16.87
CA LYS A 21 -0.72 15.19 16.66
C LYS A 21 -0.75 16.00 15.38
N LEU A 22 -1.90 15.96 14.70
CA LEU A 22 -2.21 16.87 13.62
C LEU A 22 -2.62 18.22 14.21
N THR A 23 -1.99 19.29 13.74
CA THR A 23 -2.41 20.67 14.00
C THR A 23 -3.17 21.21 12.79
N ASP A 24 -3.97 22.26 12.97
CA ASP A 24 -4.69 22.90 11.87
C ASP A 24 -3.75 23.36 10.74
N ALA A 25 -2.57 23.85 11.10
CA ALA A 25 -1.54 24.21 10.14
C ALA A 25 -1.07 23.01 9.31
N ILE A 26 -0.78 21.87 9.96
CA ILE A 26 -0.38 20.64 9.27
C ILE A 26 -1.51 20.11 8.38
N VAL A 27 -2.76 20.17 8.85
CA VAL A 27 -3.93 19.79 8.06
C VAL A 27 -4.02 20.67 6.80
N TYR A 28 -3.90 21.99 6.95
CA TYR A 28 -3.93 22.91 5.82
C TYR A 28 -2.79 22.68 4.82
N GLU A 29 -1.57 22.50 5.31
CA GLU A 29 -0.41 22.22 4.46
C GLU A 29 -0.54 20.86 3.74
N SER A 30 -1.12 19.84 4.40
CA SER A 30 -1.34 18.52 3.80
C SER A 30 -2.34 18.54 2.64
N ALA A 31 -3.19 19.57 2.56
CA ALA A 31 -4.14 19.75 1.45
C ALA A 31 -3.49 20.40 0.21
N LYS A 32 -2.26 20.93 0.33
CA LYS A 32 -1.54 21.52 -0.81
C LYS A 32 -0.96 20.42 -1.70
N LYS A 33 -1.70 20.11 -2.77
CA LYS A 33 -1.34 19.07 -3.75
C LYS A 33 0.11 19.20 -4.24
N GLY A 34 0.81 18.08 -4.26
CA GLY A 34 2.20 17.99 -4.75
C GLY A 34 3.26 18.46 -3.76
N SER A 35 2.89 19.02 -2.60
CA SER A 35 3.84 19.26 -1.52
C SER A 35 4.36 17.94 -0.93
N ARG A 36 5.57 17.95 -0.35
CA ARG A 36 6.13 16.77 0.35
C ARG A 36 5.16 16.23 1.40
N LEU A 37 4.52 17.10 2.18
CA LEU A 37 3.54 16.70 3.19
C LEU A 37 2.30 16.07 2.58
N ASN A 38 1.74 16.66 1.53
CA ASN A 38 0.59 16.08 0.83
C ASN A 38 0.92 14.67 0.31
N VAL A 39 2.04 14.50 -0.40
CA VAL A 39 2.47 13.20 -0.91
C VAL A 39 2.68 12.19 0.22
N THR A 40 3.38 12.59 1.29
CA THR A 40 3.61 11.71 2.44
C THR A 40 2.31 11.27 3.13
N ILE A 41 1.35 12.19 3.30
CA ILE A 41 0.03 11.86 3.89
C ILE A 41 -0.77 10.96 2.94
N ASP A 42 -0.81 11.29 1.65
CA ASP A 42 -1.54 10.51 0.65
C ASP A 42 -0.96 9.09 0.55
N GLU A 43 0.36 8.92 0.46
CA GLU A 43 0.95 7.58 0.44
C GLU A 43 0.68 6.82 1.75
N THR A 44 0.86 7.45 2.92
CA THR A 44 0.66 6.78 4.22
C THR A 44 -0.80 6.33 4.43
N LEU A 45 -1.75 7.15 3.99
CA LEU A 45 -3.19 6.92 4.21
C LEU A 45 -3.90 6.23 3.03
N LYS A 46 -3.36 6.28 1.82
CA LYS A 46 -4.02 5.72 0.62
C LYS A 46 -3.18 4.65 -0.07
N GLY A 47 -1.91 4.55 0.25
CA GLY A 47 -0.96 3.65 -0.41
C GLY A 47 -0.18 4.35 -1.52
N LYS A 48 0.89 3.70 -1.99
CA LYS A 48 1.67 4.17 -3.14
C LYS A 48 0.93 3.85 -4.44
N GLU A 49 0.87 4.83 -5.33
CA GLU A 49 0.27 4.69 -6.66
C GLU A 49 1.32 5.04 -7.71
N MET A 50 1.22 4.42 -8.89
CA MET A 50 2.06 4.75 -10.04
C MET A 50 1.22 4.87 -11.30
N THR A 51 1.63 5.77 -12.19
CA THR A 51 1.03 5.88 -13.52
C THR A 51 1.47 4.71 -14.38
N MET A 52 0.52 4.13 -15.11
CA MET A 52 0.78 3.07 -16.08
C MET A 52 1.41 3.63 -17.38
N PRO A 53 2.04 2.78 -18.20
CA PRO A 53 2.51 3.17 -19.53
C PRO A 53 1.41 3.82 -20.37
N ALA A 54 1.80 4.79 -21.20
CA ALA A 54 0.87 5.55 -22.03
C ALA A 54 -0.03 4.62 -22.87
N GLY A 55 -1.34 4.91 -22.85
CA GLY A 55 -2.35 4.15 -23.58
C GLY A 55 -3.00 3.00 -22.80
N LEU A 56 -2.52 2.69 -21.60
CA LEU A 56 -3.17 1.70 -20.72
C LEU A 56 -4.12 2.39 -19.74
N SER A 57 -5.32 1.86 -19.65
CA SER A 57 -6.31 2.23 -18.64
C SER A 57 -7.19 1.03 -18.33
N PHE A 58 -7.74 0.99 -17.12
CA PHE A 58 -8.74 0.00 -16.72
C PHE A 58 -9.93 0.71 -16.07
N THR A 59 -11.10 0.09 -16.11
CA THR A 59 -12.28 0.58 -15.39
C THR A 59 -12.35 -0.12 -14.04
N ASP A 60 -12.38 0.64 -12.96
CA ASP A 60 -12.51 0.07 -11.62
C ASP A 60 -13.93 -0.44 -11.34
N LYS A 61 -14.10 -1.07 -10.18
CA LYS A 61 -15.39 -1.61 -9.72
C LYS A 61 -16.51 -0.57 -9.57
N ASP A 62 -16.15 0.71 -9.51
CA ASP A 62 -17.06 1.84 -9.33
C ASP A 62 -17.32 2.55 -10.69
N GLY A 63 -16.85 1.98 -11.81
CA GLY A 63 -17.08 2.50 -13.16
C GLY A 63 -16.11 3.61 -13.57
N THR A 64 -15.05 3.86 -12.80
CA THR A 64 -14.08 4.93 -13.08
C THR A 64 -12.94 4.40 -13.91
N THR A 65 -12.68 5.02 -15.06
CA THR A 65 -11.47 4.75 -15.85
C THR A 65 -10.24 5.31 -15.15
N ARG A 66 -9.25 4.46 -14.89
CA ARG A 66 -7.99 4.80 -14.23
C ARG A 66 -6.81 4.50 -15.12
N SER A 67 -5.83 5.40 -15.09
CA SER A 67 -4.49 5.23 -15.69
C SER A 67 -3.41 4.99 -14.62
N GLU A 68 -3.81 4.87 -13.36
CA GLU A 68 -2.93 4.70 -12.21
C GLU A 68 -3.28 3.40 -11.50
N ILE A 69 -2.26 2.67 -11.08
CA ILE A 69 -2.41 1.46 -10.27
C ILE A 69 -1.81 1.69 -8.90
N ARG A 70 -2.41 1.03 -7.91
CA ARG A 70 -1.82 0.93 -6.58
C ARG A 70 -0.79 -0.17 -6.55
N ILE A 71 0.38 0.13 -5.99
CA ILE A 71 1.50 -0.79 -5.98
C ILE A 71 1.73 -1.41 -4.60
N LYS A 72 2.19 -2.66 -4.61
CA LYS A 72 2.68 -3.39 -3.45
C LYS A 72 3.97 -2.71 -3.00
N TRP A 73 3.87 -1.79 -2.05
CA TRP A 73 5.00 -1.02 -1.51
C TRP A 73 6.06 -1.89 -0.80
N TRP A 74 5.80 -3.19 -0.63
CA TRP A 74 6.72 -4.20 -0.12
C TRP A 74 7.44 -5.01 -1.21
N GLU A 75 7.17 -4.78 -2.49
CA GLU A 75 7.86 -5.45 -3.61
C GLU A 75 8.93 -4.52 -4.21
N ASP A 76 10.05 -5.11 -4.65
CA ASP A 76 11.14 -4.36 -5.29
C ASP A 76 10.72 -3.93 -6.71
N PRO A 77 10.52 -2.63 -6.98
CA PRO A 77 10.09 -2.18 -8.29
C PRO A 77 11.14 -2.40 -9.37
N THR A 78 12.42 -2.54 -9.01
CA THR A 78 13.51 -2.78 -9.98
C THR A 78 13.52 -4.23 -10.49
N ARG A 79 12.84 -5.12 -9.79
CA ARG A 79 12.73 -6.56 -10.11
C ARG A 79 11.32 -6.99 -10.48
N SER A 80 10.38 -6.05 -10.51
CA SER A 80 8.97 -6.30 -10.77
C SER A 80 8.56 -5.85 -12.17
N ASN A 81 7.43 -6.38 -12.64
CA ASN A 81 6.67 -5.84 -13.77
C ASN A 81 5.36 -5.20 -13.29
N TYR A 82 4.66 -4.52 -14.18
CA TYR A 82 3.41 -3.82 -13.82
C TYR A 82 2.33 -4.76 -13.30
N LYS A 83 2.22 -5.97 -13.85
CA LYS A 83 1.25 -6.97 -13.40
C LYS A 83 1.52 -7.47 -11.98
N ASP A 84 2.76 -7.79 -11.68
CA ASP A 84 3.16 -8.36 -10.38
C ASP A 84 3.17 -7.32 -9.26
N ILE A 85 3.57 -6.08 -9.56
CA ILE A 85 3.63 -5.03 -8.53
C ILE A 85 2.24 -4.49 -8.16
N SER A 86 1.23 -4.65 -9.02
CA SER A 86 -0.13 -4.18 -8.73
C SER A 86 -0.71 -4.89 -7.52
N VAL A 87 -1.32 -4.14 -6.60
CA VAL A 87 -2.03 -4.70 -5.44
C VAL A 87 -3.27 -5.48 -5.90
N ILE A 88 -3.99 -4.94 -6.88
CA ILE A 88 -5.16 -5.57 -7.48
C ILE A 88 -4.70 -6.36 -8.71
N PRO A 89 -4.97 -7.67 -8.80
CA PRO A 89 -4.67 -8.43 -10.00
C PRO A 89 -5.47 -7.87 -11.17
N LEU A 90 -4.76 -7.40 -12.20
CA LEU A 90 -5.34 -6.85 -13.42
C LEU A 90 -4.71 -7.59 -14.60
N GLU A 91 -5.53 -8.28 -15.38
CA GLU A 91 -5.05 -9.15 -16.46
C GLU A 91 -4.44 -8.36 -17.62
N GLU A 92 -4.92 -7.13 -17.82
CA GLU A 92 -4.54 -6.21 -18.88
C GLU A 92 -3.17 -5.55 -18.65
N LEU A 93 -2.60 -5.68 -17.44
CA LEU A 93 -1.31 -5.08 -17.13
C LEU A 93 -0.16 -5.81 -17.83
N PRO A 94 0.82 -5.05 -18.36
CA PRO A 94 1.94 -5.64 -19.06
C PRO A 94 2.88 -6.36 -18.10
N THR A 95 3.51 -7.41 -18.60
CA THR A 95 4.59 -8.13 -17.90
C THR A 95 5.97 -7.54 -18.20
N SER A 96 6.03 -6.39 -18.90
CA SER A 96 7.27 -5.65 -19.09
C SER A 96 7.79 -5.08 -17.77
N PRO A 97 9.12 -5.00 -17.57
CA PRO A 97 9.69 -4.36 -16.39
C PRO A 97 9.14 -2.95 -16.16
N ILE A 98 9.05 -2.56 -14.90
CA ILE A 98 8.65 -1.20 -14.52
C ILE A 98 9.70 -0.20 -15.00
N ASP A 99 9.25 0.90 -15.60
CA ASP A 99 10.11 2.04 -15.84
C ASP A 99 10.29 2.82 -14.54
N THR A 100 11.39 2.55 -13.85
CA THR A 100 11.70 3.17 -12.55
C THR A 100 11.85 4.69 -12.62
N ASN A 101 12.03 5.29 -13.81
CA ASN A 101 12.05 6.75 -13.97
C ASN A 101 10.67 7.40 -13.76
N LEU A 102 9.59 6.61 -13.84
CA LEU A 102 8.23 7.06 -13.57
C LEU A 102 7.88 7.03 -12.08
N LEU A 103 8.76 6.48 -11.24
CA LEU A 103 8.56 6.41 -9.80
C LEU A 103 9.26 7.56 -9.08
N PRO A 104 8.64 8.18 -8.06
CA PRO A 104 9.31 9.19 -7.24
C PRO A 104 10.47 8.60 -6.42
N SER A 105 10.44 7.29 -6.17
CA SER A 105 11.47 6.53 -5.47
C SER A 105 11.34 5.04 -5.79
N THR A 106 12.46 4.33 -5.80
CA THR A 106 12.51 2.86 -5.89
C THR A 106 12.51 2.17 -4.52
N ASN A 107 12.32 2.94 -3.43
CA ASN A 107 12.27 2.39 -2.08
C ASN A 107 11.04 1.49 -1.89
N TYR A 108 11.28 0.32 -1.29
CA TYR A 108 10.28 -0.65 -0.90
C TYR A 108 10.55 -1.18 0.51
N TYR A 109 9.54 -1.78 1.12
CA TYR A 109 9.65 -2.34 2.46
C TYR A 109 10.25 -3.75 2.43
N SER A 110 11.48 -3.86 2.94
CA SER A 110 12.30 -5.08 2.87
C SER A 110 11.73 -6.23 3.71
N GLU A 111 12.11 -7.47 3.38
CA GLU A 111 11.80 -8.70 4.13
C GLU A 111 12.38 -8.72 5.54
N THR A 112 13.44 -7.95 5.76
CA THR A 112 14.12 -7.87 7.06
C THR A 112 13.49 -6.86 8.01
N GLU A 113 12.50 -6.11 7.55
CA GLU A 113 11.80 -5.11 8.34
C GLU A 113 10.74 -5.74 9.26
N LYS A 114 10.24 -4.96 10.21
CA LYS A 114 9.23 -5.40 11.18
C LYS A 114 7.94 -5.88 10.49
N PHE A 115 7.13 -6.63 11.23
CA PHE A 115 5.79 -6.98 10.74
C PHE A 115 4.93 -5.74 10.56
N VAL A 116 4.28 -5.65 9.41
CA VAL A 116 3.30 -4.60 9.12
C VAL A 116 1.94 -5.24 8.88
N PHE A 117 1.02 -4.90 9.78
CA PHE A 117 -0.42 -5.13 9.61
C PHE A 117 -1.06 -3.86 9.06
N PHE A 118 -1.81 -3.99 7.98
CA PHE A 118 -2.40 -2.85 7.27
C PHE A 118 -3.77 -3.15 6.67
N GLY A 119 -4.42 -2.13 6.10
CA GLY A 119 -5.73 -2.23 5.48
C GLY A 119 -5.87 -1.28 4.30
N HIS A 120 -6.99 -0.55 4.23
CA HIS A 120 -7.33 0.44 3.19
C HIS A 120 -7.63 -0.15 1.80
N TYR A 121 -7.10 -1.32 1.47
CA TYR A 121 -7.12 -1.85 0.10
C TYR A 121 -8.38 -2.59 -0.27
N TRP A 122 -9.33 -2.82 0.66
CA TRP A 122 -10.61 -3.48 0.37
C TRP A 122 -10.40 -4.73 -0.49
N LEU A 123 -9.52 -5.62 -0.02
CA LEU A 123 -9.17 -6.83 -0.75
C LEU A 123 -10.38 -7.75 -0.85
N LYS A 124 -10.34 -8.62 -1.87
CA LYS A 124 -11.33 -9.66 -2.14
C LYS A 124 -10.64 -11.01 -2.16
N GLY A 125 -11.44 -12.08 -2.08
CA GLY A 125 -10.94 -13.45 -1.99
C GLY A 125 -10.60 -13.83 -0.57
N ASN A 126 -9.95 -14.98 -0.41
CA ASN A 126 -9.60 -15.50 0.91
C ASN A 126 -8.43 -14.72 1.49
N PRO A 127 -8.48 -14.35 2.78
CA PRO A 127 -7.35 -13.76 3.47
C PRO A 127 -6.11 -14.66 3.41
N ALA A 128 -4.97 -14.04 3.09
CA ALA A 128 -3.67 -14.72 2.98
C ALA A 128 -2.55 -13.72 3.26
N LEU A 129 -1.41 -14.20 3.73
CA LEU A 129 -0.21 -13.37 3.84
C LEU A 129 0.35 -13.03 2.46
N TYR A 130 0.90 -11.82 2.33
CA TYR A 130 1.68 -11.46 1.14
C TYR A 130 3.12 -11.92 1.28
N ARG A 131 3.72 -11.68 2.45
CA ARG A 131 5.09 -12.06 2.82
C ARG A 131 5.13 -12.39 4.30
N ASN A 132 6.25 -12.96 4.74
CA ASN A 132 6.50 -13.29 6.15
C ASN A 132 6.49 -12.08 7.11
N ASN A 133 6.44 -10.84 6.60
CA ASN A 133 6.33 -9.63 7.40
C ASN A 133 5.21 -8.68 6.95
N ILE A 134 4.36 -9.09 6.00
CA ILE A 134 3.32 -8.24 5.40
C ILE A 134 1.96 -8.95 5.46
N CYS A 135 1.02 -8.35 6.20
CA CYS A 135 -0.33 -8.88 6.35
C CYS A 135 -1.37 -7.76 6.18
N CYS A 136 -2.17 -7.85 5.12
CA CYS A 136 -3.38 -7.03 5.00
C CYS A 136 -4.49 -7.69 5.84
N LEU A 137 -5.29 -6.89 6.54
CA LEU A 137 -6.45 -7.36 7.31
C LEU A 137 -7.78 -6.79 6.77
N ASP A 138 -7.71 -5.96 5.72
CA ASP A 138 -8.89 -5.33 5.11
C ASP A 138 -9.41 -6.15 3.92
N TYR A 139 -10.33 -7.07 4.23
CA TYR A 139 -10.99 -7.93 3.25
C TYR A 139 -12.46 -7.56 3.03
N SER A 140 -12.78 -6.26 3.03
CA SER A 140 -14.08 -5.76 2.57
C SER A 140 -15.30 -6.35 3.30
N VAL A 141 -15.26 -6.55 4.63
CA VAL A 141 -16.41 -7.12 5.38
C VAL A 141 -17.73 -6.38 5.13
N ALA A 142 -17.68 -5.06 4.93
CA ALA A 142 -18.85 -4.24 4.61
C ALA A 142 -19.44 -4.50 3.20
N LYS A 143 -18.75 -5.26 2.33
CA LYS A 143 -19.16 -5.65 0.98
C LYS A 143 -19.12 -7.19 0.80
N GLN A 144 -19.63 -7.92 1.80
CA GLN A 144 -19.72 -9.39 1.81
C GLN A 144 -18.36 -10.11 1.71
N GLY A 145 -17.27 -9.42 2.07
CA GLY A 145 -15.99 -10.07 2.30
C GLY A 145 -15.87 -10.54 3.75
N TYR A 146 -14.63 -10.62 4.26
CA TYR A 146 -14.34 -11.24 5.54
C TYR A 146 -13.89 -10.24 6.60
N LEU A 147 -14.23 -10.52 7.86
CA LEU A 147 -13.60 -9.88 9.01
C LEU A 147 -12.34 -10.67 9.37
N ALA A 148 -11.15 -10.14 9.05
CA ALA A 148 -9.88 -10.81 9.28
C ALA A 148 -9.12 -10.26 10.50
N ALA A 149 -8.42 -11.13 11.21
CA ALA A 149 -7.52 -10.80 12.30
C ALA A 149 -6.30 -11.72 12.29
N TYR A 150 -5.15 -11.22 12.76
CA TYR A 150 -3.94 -12.04 12.91
C TYR A 150 -3.61 -12.20 14.39
N ARG A 151 -3.34 -13.44 14.82
CA ARG A 151 -2.94 -13.78 16.19
C ARG A 151 -1.42 -13.68 16.33
N LEU A 152 -0.91 -12.52 16.75
CA LEU A 152 0.52 -12.31 16.96
C LEU A 152 0.95 -12.78 18.35
N ASP A 153 1.95 -13.67 18.41
CA ASP A 153 2.65 -14.04 19.64
C ASP A 153 4.11 -13.53 19.57
N ASP A 154 5.11 -14.38 19.87
CA ASP A 154 6.54 -14.05 19.84
C ASP A 154 7.26 -14.53 18.55
N GLU A 155 6.52 -14.86 17.48
CA GLU A 155 7.13 -15.31 16.23
C GLU A 155 8.06 -14.27 15.58
N LYS A 156 9.03 -14.78 14.82
CA LYS A 156 9.97 -13.97 14.00
C LYS A 156 9.59 -13.95 12.51
N SER A 157 8.53 -14.65 12.15
CA SER A 157 7.95 -14.71 10.81
C SER A 157 6.46 -14.93 10.94
N LEU A 158 5.66 -14.16 10.20
CA LEU A 158 4.22 -14.38 10.11
C LEU A 158 3.93 -15.75 9.47
N SER A 159 2.79 -16.34 9.84
CA SER A 159 2.32 -17.63 9.32
C SER A 159 0.82 -17.61 9.01
N ASP A 160 0.42 -18.15 7.87
CA ASP A 160 -1.00 -18.20 7.44
C ASP A 160 -1.89 -18.90 8.47
N GLY A 161 -1.35 -19.87 9.22
CA GLY A 161 -2.11 -20.59 10.27
C GLY A 161 -2.55 -19.72 11.45
N LYS A 162 -2.05 -18.48 11.56
CA LYS A 162 -2.43 -17.50 12.59
C LYS A 162 -3.31 -16.37 12.05
N LEU A 163 -3.53 -16.32 10.74
CA LEU A 163 -4.53 -15.45 10.13
C LEU A 163 -5.90 -16.15 10.26
N VAL A 164 -6.85 -15.49 10.91
CA VAL A 164 -8.20 -16.01 11.17
C VAL A 164 -9.23 -15.04 10.60
N TRP A 165 -10.34 -15.56 10.09
CA TRP A 165 -11.39 -14.74 9.50
C TRP A 165 -12.76 -15.40 9.56
N VAL A 166 -13.81 -14.59 9.51
CA VAL A 166 -15.23 -14.98 9.47
C VAL A 166 -16.00 -14.23 8.39
#